data_AF-X0LM58-F1
#
_entry.id   AF-X0LM58-F1
#
_cell.length_a   1.000
_cell.length_b   1.000
_cell.length_c   1.000
_cell.angle_alpha   90.00
_cell.angle_beta   90.00
_cell.angle_gamma   90.00
#
_symmetry.space_group_name_H-M   'P 1'
#
loop_
_entity.id
_entity.type
_entity.pdbx_description
1 polymer ?
#
loop_
_entity_poly.entity_id
_entity_poly.type
_entity_poly.pdbx_seq_one_letter_code
_entity_poly.pdbx_strand_id
1 'polypeptide(L)'
;MTIPPFSVPHTWASQSVQDSLTAANPTLNVTVNPANLVPTNAADLDGAQIMRWDQFNIDSLRQAYGDILDRYPVPTVIGHHGPHAVNGLRRFKQVFMDNLFPRLAHPIQTGATVLGARLGAALPNVSIEKDTVVDWPRRSGLSLVSDDGTHFLVGCVLMESQWDSTRLESSHYLEDLAFLPLRRVATYCLATDTRYGFVLTPGEVVVVRVSGTAYDYGQPCRIEWQAVPWGASGPDTLTVSLSLWFVAMMSLNPTHHRLLPPGAAPPLNLWLRYQDPAGVAAYKHHLSLRQAFCLPAGAPVDDATPT
;
A
#
# COMPACT_ATOMS: atom_id res chain seq x y z
N MET A 1 6.88 -0.60 -18.43
CA MET A 1 6.35 0.39 -19.41
C MET A 1 6.56 1.73 -18.73
N THR A 2 7.60 2.46 -19.11
CA THR A 2 7.96 3.74 -18.49
C THR A 2 6.93 4.79 -18.89
N ILE A 3 6.40 5.51 -17.89
CA ILE A 3 5.40 6.56 -18.11
C ILE A 3 6.14 7.79 -18.66
N PRO A 4 5.76 8.33 -19.83
CA PRO A 4 6.40 9.53 -20.36
C PRO A 4 6.07 10.75 -19.50
N PRO A 5 6.92 11.79 -19.48
CA PRO A 5 6.64 13.03 -18.77
C PRO A 5 5.56 13.79 -19.55
N PHE A 6 4.30 13.59 -19.18
CA PHE A 6 3.17 14.37 -19.71
C PHE A 6 2.75 15.42 -18.68
N SER A 7 2.97 16.68 -19.01
CA SER A 7 2.22 17.79 -18.43
C SER A 7 0.77 17.66 -18.90
N VAL A 8 -0.16 17.42 -17.98
CA VAL A 8 -1.59 17.24 -18.28
C VAL A 8 -2.24 18.63 -18.38
N PRO A 9 -2.67 19.09 -19.56
CA PRO A 9 -3.61 20.20 -19.71
C PRO A 9 -4.87 19.91 -18.91
N HIS A 10 -5.36 20.90 -18.15
CA HIS A 10 -6.50 20.79 -17.24
C HIS A 10 -7.84 20.36 -17.87
N THR A 11 -7.88 20.06 -19.18
CA THR A 11 -9.10 19.76 -19.94
C THR A 11 -9.49 18.27 -19.99
N TRP A 12 -8.68 17.35 -19.45
CA TRP A 12 -8.95 15.90 -19.49
C TRP A 12 -9.12 15.22 -18.13
N ALA A 13 -8.93 15.96 -17.04
CA ALA A 13 -9.12 15.46 -15.69
C ALA A 13 -10.58 15.69 -15.28
N SER A 14 -11.36 14.61 -15.18
CA SER A 14 -12.83 14.65 -15.12
C SER A 14 -13.42 14.13 -13.80
N GLN A 15 -12.60 13.56 -12.93
CA GLN A 15 -13.03 13.00 -11.64
C GLN A 15 -11.96 13.21 -10.57
N SER A 16 -12.35 13.17 -9.30
CA SER A 16 -11.40 13.25 -8.19
C SER A 16 -10.54 11.97 -8.09
N VAL A 17 -9.40 12.06 -7.40
CA VAL A 17 -8.62 10.86 -7.03
C VAL A 17 -9.49 9.87 -6.24
N GLN A 18 -10.34 10.37 -5.32
CA GLN A 18 -11.26 9.55 -4.54
C GLN A 18 -12.20 8.73 -5.44
N ASP A 19 -12.87 9.39 -6.40
CA ASP A 19 -13.83 8.73 -7.30
C ASP A 19 -13.14 7.65 -8.14
N SER A 20 -11.95 7.95 -8.66
CA SER A 20 -11.15 7.02 -9.45
C SER A 20 -10.76 5.76 -8.67
N LEU A 21 -10.37 5.92 -7.41
CA LEU A 21 -9.87 4.82 -6.57
C LEU A 21 -11.00 4.03 -5.89
N THR A 22 -12.19 4.62 -5.75
CA THR A 22 -13.34 3.95 -5.10
C THR A 22 -14.30 3.28 -6.09
N ALA A 23 -14.06 3.44 -7.39
CA ALA A 23 -14.79 2.75 -8.45
C ALA A 23 -14.70 1.21 -8.31
N ALA A 24 -15.76 0.52 -8.72
CA ALA A 24 -15.82 -0.92 -8.64
C ALA A 24 -14.68 -1.62 -9.41
N ASN A 25 -14.10 -2.63 -8.77
CA ASN A 25 -13.12 -3.51 -9.40
C ASN A 25 -13.75 -4.30 -10.56
N PRO A 26 -12.93 -4.76 -11.53
CA PRO A 26 -13.46 -5.56 -12.62
C PRO A 26 -13.98 -6.90 -12.08
N THR A 27 -15.07 -7.39 -12.67
CA THR A 27 -15.62 -8.71 -12.34
C THR A 27 -14.66 -9.80 -12.79
N LEU A 28 -14.39 -10.76 -11.92
CA LEU A 28 -13.52 -11.90 -12.19
C LEU A 28 -14.36 -13.17 -12.36
N ASN A 29 -14.02 -13.99 -13.34
CA ASN A 29 -14.54 -15.34 -13.49
C ASN A 29 -13.40 -16.33 -13.23
N VAL A 30 -13.33 -16.86 -12.00
CA VAL A 30 -12.26 -17.76 -11.57
C VAL A 30 -12.62 -19.20 -11.92
N THR A 31 -12.00 -19.75 -12.97
CA THR A 31 -12.40 -21.04 -13.56
C THR A 31 -11.50 -22.21 -13.18
N VAL A 32 -10.27 -21.94 -12.74
CA VAL A 32 -9.32 -22.97 -12.27
C VAL A 32 -8.64 -22.44 -11.01
N ASN A 33 -8.76 -23.22 -9.93
CA ASN A 33 -8.25 -22.85 -8.61
C ASN A 33 -7.21 -23.89 -8.18
N PRO A 34 -5.90 -23.64 -8.39
CA PRO A 34 -4.89 -24.53 -7.84
C PRO A 34 -5.06 -24.60 -6.31
N ALA A 35 -5.53 -25.75 -5.81
CA ALA A 35 -5.95 -25.91 -4.42
C ALA A 35 -4.79 -26.12 -3.44
N ASN A 36 -3.61 -26.49 -3.94
CA ASN A 36 -2.47 -26.75 -3.08
C ASN A 36 -1.93 -25.42 -2.55
N LEU A 37 -1.79 -25.35 -1.22
CA LEU A 37 -0.93 -24.38 -0.54
C LEU A 37 0.42 -24.40 -1.25
N VAL A 38 0.81 -23.28 -1.85
CA VAL A 38 2.15 -23.13 -2.41
C VAL A 38 3.08 -22.93 -1.23
N PRO A 39 4.08 -23.80 -0.99
CA PRO A 39 5.13 -23.52 -0.03
C PRO A 39 5.70 -22.14 -0.35
N THR A 40 5.49 -21.18 0.54
CA THR A 40 6.07 -19.86 0.36
C THR A 40 7.56 -19.98 0.67
N ASN A 41 8.41 -19.41 -0.17
CA ASN A 41 9.83 -19.22 0.12
C ASN A 41 10.08 -18.11 1.16
N ALA A 42 9.20 -18.00 2.15
CA ALA A 42 9.36 -17.12 3.30
C ALA A 42 10.64 -17.53 4.04
N ALA A 43 11.40 -16.55 4.52
CA ALA A 43 12.42 -16.83 5.50
C ALA A 43 11.77 -17.32 6.81
N ASP A 44 12.54 -18.06 7.59
CA ASP A 44 12.17 -18.28 8.98
C ASP A 44 12.36 -16.95 9.72
N LEU A 45 11.28 -16.43 10.29
CA LEU A 45 11.26 -15.11 10.95
C LEU A 45 11.07 -15.35 12.44
N ASP A 46 12.19 -15.48 13.15
CA ASP A 46 12.18 -15.78 14.57
C ASP A 46 11.46 -14.66 15.35
N GLY A 47 10.65 -15.06 16.33
CA GLY A 47 9.90 -14.13 17.19
C GLY A 47 8.93 -13.17 16.47
N ALA A 48 8.51 -13.47 15.23
CA ALA A 48 7.62 -12.59 14.47
C ALA A 48 6.27 -12.36 15.19
N GLN A 49 5.94 -11.09 15.45
CA GLN A 49 4.66 -10.68 16.01
C GLN A 49 3.69 -10.33 14.88
N ILE A 50 2.55 -11.03 14.80
CA ILE A 50 1.56 -10.80 13.75
C ILE A 50 0.27 -10.31 14.38
N MET A 51 -0.27 -9.19 13.91
CA MET A 51 -1.49 -8.60 14.46
C MET A 51 -2.27 -7.76 13.45
N ARG A 52 -3.54 -7.48 13.78
CA ARG A 52 -4.37 -6.56 12.99
C ARG A 52 -3.79 -5.15 12.99
N TRP A 53 -3.94 -4.47 11.85
CA TRP A 53 -3.57 -3.08 11.67
C TRP A 53 -4.81 -2.18 11.76
N ASP A 54 -5.43 -2.11 12.94
CA ASP A 54 -6.72 -1.44 13.13
C ASP A 54 -6.72 0.06 12.74
N GLN A 55 -5.54 0.69 12.77
CA GLN A 55 -5.35 2.07 12.33
C GLN A 55 -5.44 2.25 10.81
N PHE A 56 -5.29 1.18 10.02
CA PHE A 56 -5.47 1.21 8.57
C PHE A 56 -6.96 1.21 8.22
N ASN A 57 -7.61 2.33 8.51
CA ASN A 57 -9.03 2.59 8.25
C ASN A 57 -9.21 3.90 7.48
N ILE A 58 -10.39 4.06 6.87
CA ILE A 58 -10.67 5.20 6.00
C ILE A 58 -10.53 6.55 6.74
N ASP A 59 -10.95 6.62 7.99
CA ASP A 59 -10.92 7.85 8.79
C ASP A 59 -9.48 8.32 9.02
N SER A 60 -8.62 7.42 9.49
CA SER A 60 -7.22 7.73 9.78
C SER A 60 -6.46 8.13 8.52
N LEU A 61 -6.69 7.41 7.42
CA LEU A 61 -6.01 7.66 6.15
C LEU A 61 -6.51 8.93 5.44
N ARG A 62 -7.79 9.29 5.59
CA ARG A 62 -8.34 10.56 5.08
C ARG A 62 -7.86 11.77 5.88
N GLN A 63 -7.51 11.62 7.16
CA GLN A 63 -6.82 12.71 7.88
C GLN A 63 -5.49 13.06 7.19
N ALA A 64 -4.72 12.04 6.81
CA ALA A 64 -3.45 12.21 6.12
C ALA A 64 -3.60 12.80 4.71
N TYR A 65 -4.44 12.18 3.87
CA TYR A 65 -4.41 12.42 2.43
C TYR A 65 -5.74 12.91 1.83
N GLY A 66 -6.77 13.15 2.64
CA GLY A 66 -8.11 13.50 2.17
C GLY A 66 -8.12 14.72 1.25
N ASP A 67 -7.25 15.69 1.46
CA ASP A 67 -7.15 16.84 0.58
C ASP A 67 -6.59 16.52 -0.81
N ILE A 68 -5.71 15.51 -0.92
CA ILE A 68 -5.27 14.97 -2.22
C ILE A 68 -6.43 14.22 -2.89
N LEU A 69 -7.11 13.37 -2.12
CA LEU A 69 -8.23 12.56 -2.60
C LEU A 69 -9.36 13.42 -3.18
N ASP A 70 -9.72 14.50 -2.47
CA ASP A 70 -10.91 15.29 -2.77
C ASP A 70 -10.66 16.41 -3.80
N ARG A 71 -9.46 17.00 -3.82
CA ARG A 71 -9.21 18.26 -4.58
C ARG A 71 -8.46 18.07 -5.89
N TYR A 72 -7.77 16.96 -6.06
CA TYR A 72 -6.92 16.76 -7.23
C TYR A 72 -7.64 15.91 -8.27
N PRO A 73 -7.83 16.43 -9.48
CA PRO A 73 -8.51 15.68 -10.52
C PRO A 73 -7.53 14.75 -11.23
N VAL A 74 -8.03 13.60 -11.70
CA VAL A 74 -7.29 12.65 -12.53
C VAL A 74 -8.10 12.29 -13.77
N PRO A 75 -7.44 11.83 -14.86
CA PRO A 75 -8.15 11.34 -16.03
C PRO A 75 -9.07 10.17 -15.68
N THR A 76 -10.26 10.14 -16.28
CA THR A 76 -11.10 8.94 -16.21
C THR A 76 -10.49 7.84 -17.08
N VAL A 77 -10.06 6.76 -16.42
CA VAL A 77 -9.55 5.57 -17.09
C VAL A 77 -10.71 4.59 -17.29
N ILE A 78 -11.18 4.48 -18.53
CA ILE A 78 -12.24 3.53 -18.88
C ILE A 78 -11.65 2.11 -18.83
N GLY A 79 -11.97 1.39 -17.76
CA GLY A 79 -11.63 -0.02 -17.62
C GLY A 79 -12.65 -0.92 -18.31
N HIS A 80 -12.21 -2.10 -18.74
CA HIS A 80 -13.14 -3.15 -19.15
C HIS A 80 -13.73 -3.79 -17.88
N HIS A 81 -15.03 -3.63 -17.64
CA HIS A 81 -15.68 -4.06 -16.40
C HIS A 81 -15.71 -5.60 -16.20
N GLY A 82 -15.47 -6.39 -17.25
CA GLY A 82 -15.46 -7.86 -17.18
C GLY A 82 -16.77 -8.51 -17.61
N PRO A 83 -16.92 -9.85 -17.44
CA PRO A 83 -16.07 -10.71 -16.60
C PRO A 83 -14.74 -11.09 -17.24
N HIS A 84 -13.65 -10.99 -16.48
CA HIS A 84 -12.32 -11.42 -16.90
C HIS A 84 -12.04 -12.85 -16.43
N ALA A 85 -11.71 -13.74 -17.36
CA ALA A 85 -11.33 -15.11 -17.02
C ALA A 85 -9.98 -15.13 -16.26
N VAL A 86 -9.98 -15.81 -15.11
CA VAL A 86 -8.81 -16.05 -14.25
C VAL A 86 -8.69 -17.55 -13.99
N ASN A 87 -7.71 -18.18 -14.63
CA ASN A 87 -7.45 -19.62 -14.52
C ASN A 87 -6.10 -19.94 -13.86
N GLY A 88 -5.52 -18.97 -13.16
CA GLY A 88 -4.26 -19.12 -12.44
C GLY A 88 -3.53 -17.80 -12.22
N LEU A 89 -2.42 -17.86 -11.47
CA LEU A 89 -1.67 -16.69 -11.00
C LEU A 89 -1.18 -15.77 -12.12
N ARG A 90 -0.64 -16.34 -13.20
CA ARG A 90 -0.14 -15.54 -14.34
C ARG A 90 -1.26 -14.70 -14.95
N ARG A 91 -2.44 -15.29 -15.14
CA ARG A 91 -3.59 -14.59 -15.69
C ARG A 91 -4.13 -13.56 -14.73
N PHE A 92 -4.19 -13.88 -13.43
CA PHE A 92 -4.63 -12.95 -12.40
C PHE A 92 -3.74 -11.69 -12.34
N LYS A 93 -2.41 -11.86 -12.29
CA LYS A 93 -1.46 -10.75 -12.38
C LYS A 93 -1.66 -9.92 -13.64
N GLN A 94 -1.94 -10.56 -14.78
CA GLN A 94 -2.19 -9.85 -16.03
C GLN A 94 -3.49 -9.02 -15.97
N VAL A 95 -4.58 -9.58 -15.42
CA VAL A 95 -5.84 -8.84 -15.23
C VAL A 95 -5.63 -7.62 -14.34
N PHE A 96 -4.86 -7.75 -13.26
CA PHE A 96 -4.47 -6.62 -12.42
C PHE A 96 -3.73 -5.54 -13.21
N MET A 97 -2.70 -5.92 -13.98
CA MET A 97 -1.90 -4.98 -14.78
C MET A 97 -2.73 -4.28 -15.87
N ASP A 98 -3.66 -4.97 -16.49
CA ASP A 98 -4.43 -4.43 -17.62
C ASP A 98 -5.63 -3.58 -17.17
N ASN A 99 -6.19 -3.87 -15.99
CA ASN A 99 -7.48 -3.29 -15.57
C ASN A 99 -7.44 -2.50 -14.27
N LEU A 100 -6.48 -2.77 -13.38
CA LEU A 100 -6.38 -2.10 -12.07
C LEU A 100 -5.23 -1.09 -12.03
N PHE A 101 -4.05 -1.49 -12.49
CA PHE A 101 -2.88 -0.60 -12.49
C PHE A 101 -3.10 0.73 -13.24
N PRO A 102 -3.77 0.78 -14.41
CA PRO A 102 -4.04 2.05 -15.08
C PRO A 102 -4.87 3.03 -14.23
N ARG A 103 -5.74 2.50 -13.36
CA ARG A 103 -6.52 3.31 -12.39
C ARG A 103 -5.70 3.78 -11.19
N LEU A 104 -4.58 3.12 -10.89
CA LEU A 104 -3.65 3.49 -9.82
C LEU A 104 -2.58 4.48 -10.30
N ALA A 105 -2.11 4.35 -11.54
CA ALA A 105 -0.95 5.08 -12.05
C ALA A 105 -1.13 6.61 -11.96
N HIS A 106 -2.24 7.15 -12.48
CA HIS A 106 -2.50 8.59 -12.44
C HIS A 106 -2.70 9.12 -11.01
N PRO A 107 -3.49 8.46 -10.13
CA PRO A 107 -3.55 8.82 -8.72
C PRO A 107 -2.20 8.77 -7.99
N ILE A 108 -1.36 7.77 -8.22
CA ILE A 108 -0.03 7.68 -7.59
C ILE A 108 0.83 8.83 -8.06
N GLN A 109 0.89 9.10 -9.37
CA GLN A 109 1.68 10.21 -9.92
C GLN A 109 1.21 11.57 -9.39
N THR A 110 -0.11 11.77 -9.33
CA THR A 110 -0.72 13.00 -8.80
C THR A 110 -0.39 13.17 -7.32
N GLY A 111 -0.60 12.12 -6.51
CA GLY A 111 -0.25 12.12 -5.10
C GLY A 111 1.24 12.36 -4.86
N ALA A 112 2.11 11.70 -5.63
CA ALA A 112 3.56 11.85 -5.52
C ALA A 112 4.01 13.28 -5.84
N THR A 113 3.39 13.92 -6.84
CA THR A 113 3.67 15.32 -7.19
C THR A 113 3.34 16.26 -6.02
N VAL A 114 2.15 16.09 -5.42
CA VAL A 114 1.71 16.92 -4.29
C VAL A 114 2.55 16.65 -3.04
N LEU A 115 2.82 15.38 -2.74
CA LEU A 115 3.64 14.98 -1.60
C LEU A 115 5.08 15.50 -1.75
N GLY A 116 5.67 15.40 -2.94
CA GLY A 116 7.00 15.94 -3.22
C GLY A 116 7.07 17.45 -3.05
N ALA A 117 6.06 18.18 -3.53
CA ALA A 117 5.97 19.62 -3.30
C ALA A 117 5.96 19.99 -1.80
N ARG A 118 5.29 19.19 -0.96
CA ARG A 118 5.29 19.39 0.51
C ARG A 118 6.59 19.01 1.18
N LEU A 119 7.29 18.02 0.66
CA LEU A 119 8.61 17.59 1.13
C LEU A 119 9.73 18.54 0.65
N GLY A 120 9.44 19.44 -0.28
CA GLY A 120 10.44 20.31 -0.91
C GLY A 120 11.38 19.58 -1.86
N ALA A 121 11.01 18.37 -2.31
CA ALA A 121 11.83 17.52 -3.17
C ALA A 121 10.96 16.72 -4.14
N ALA A 122 11.41 16.56 -5.39
CA ALA A 122 10.76 15.66 -6.33
C ALA A 122 10.87 14.21 -5.83
N LEU A 123 9.76 13.48 -5.86
CA LEU A 123 9.74 12.05 -5.56
C LEU A 123 10.09 11.26 -6.82
N PRO A 124 10.65 10.04 -6.67
CA PRO A 124 11.03 9.23 -7.82
C PRO A 124 9.80 8.85 -8.66
N ASN A 125 10.01 8.72 -9.97
CA ASN A 125 9.04 8.06 -10.82
C ASN A 125 8.97 6.59 -10.44
N VAL A 126 7.76 6.07 -10.33
CA VAL A 126 7.53 4.67 -9.96
C VAL A 126 6.56 4.00 -10.91
N SER A 127 6.71 2.68 -11.07
CA SER A 127 5.79 1.85 -11.84
C SER A 127 5.56 0.51 -11.14
N ILE A 128 4.45 -0.15 -11.47
CA ILE A 128 4.22 -1.51 -10.97
C ILE A 128 4.85 -2.52 -11.93
N GLU A 129 5.68 -3.40 -11.38
CA GLU A 129 6.34 -4.48 -12.10
C GLU A 129 5.94 -5.85 -11.57
N LYS A 130 6.02 -6.86 -12.45
CA LYS A 130 5.70 -8.26 -12.12
C LYS A 130 6.99 -9.03 -11.85
N ASP A 131 6.93 -9.92 -10.86
CA ASP A 131 7.96 -10.94 -10.63
C ASP A 131 9.38 -10.37 -10.41
N THR A 132 9.47 -9.21 -9.76
CA THR A 132 10.73 -8.51 -9.47
C THR A 132 11.56 -9.30 -8.47
N VAL A 133 12.88 -9.38 -8.68
CA VAL A 133 13.80 -10.00 -7.73
C VAL A 133 13.91 -9.11 -6.48
N VAL A 134 13.80 -9.70 -5.30
CA VAL A 134 14.01 -9.00 -4.01
C VAL A 134 15.29 -9.48 -3.33
N ASP A 135 15.48 -10.79 -3.25
CA ASP A 135 16.68 -11.44 -2.71
C ASP A 135 16.73 -12.84 -3.30
N TRP A 136 17.73 -13.18 -4.12
CA TRP A 136 17.71 -14.43 -4.90
C TRP A 136 17.65 -15.67 -3.99
N PRO A 137 16.71 -16.63 -4.22
CA PRO A 137 15.84 -16.81 -5.39
C PRO A 137 14.41 -16.22 -5.23
N ARG A 138 14.18 -15.35 -4.25
CA ARG A 138 12.89 -14.74 -3.93
C ARG A 138 12.50 -13.65 -4.92
N ARG A 139 11.23 -13.69 -5.33
CA ARG A 139 10.61 -12.74 -6.24
C ARG A 139 9.27 -12.25 -5.69
N SER A 140 9.12 -10.94 -5.66
CA SER A 140 7.84 -10.29 -5.40
C SER A 140 6.94 -10.44 -6.61
N GLY A 141 5.70 -10.89 -6.42
CA GLY A 141 4.77 -11.15 -7.51
C GLY A 141 4.31 -9.88 -8.22
N LEU A 142 4.16 -8.80 -7.46
CA LEU A 142 3.87 -7.44 -7.92
C LEU A 142 4.61 -6.46 -7.02
N SER A 143 5.29 -5.47 -7.58
CA SER A 143 6.04 -4.47 -6.80
C SER A 143 5.90 -3.09 -7.39
N LEU A 144 5.86 -2.07 -6.52
CA LEU A 144 6.04 -0.67 -6.93
C LEU A 144 7.53 -0.37 -6.86
N VAL A 145 8.14 -0.05 -7.99
CA VAL A 145 9.59 0.16 -8.10
C VAL A 145 9.88 1.49 -8.81
N SER A 146 10.98 2.13 -8.45
CA SER A 146 11.54 3.26 -9.19
C SER A 146 12.45 2.81 -10.33
N ASP A 147 12.81 3.77 -11.18
CA ASP A 147 13.71 3.56 -12.33
C ASP A 147 15.11 3.06 -11.93
N ASP A 148 15.55 3.32 -10.70
CA ASP A 148 16.82 2.82 -10.14
C ASP A 148 16.73 1.42 -9.52
N GLY A 149 15.54 0.81 -9.52
CA GLY A 149 15.28 -0.51 -8.98
C GLY A 149 14.92 -0.55 -7.49
N THR A 150 14.78 0.60 -6.82
CA THR A 150 14.33 0.64 -5.41
C THR A 150 12.89 0.17 -5.28
N HIS A 151 12.63 -0.78 -4.37
CA HIS A 151 11.27 -1.27 -4.09
C HIS A 151 10.56 -0.41 -3.05
N PHE A 152 9.48 0.24 -3.44
CA PHE A 152 8.61 0.98 -2.55
C PHE A 152 7.48 0.11 -1.97
N LEU A 153 6.97 -0.83 -2.77
CA LEU A 153 6.01 -1.84 -2.33
C LEU A 153 6.38 -3.22 -2.84
N VAL A 154 6.10 -4.24 -2.03
CA VAL A 154 6.30 -5.64 -2.39
C VAL A 154 5.02 -6.46 -2.17
N GLY A 155 4.77 -7.42 -3.05
CA GLY A 155 3.49 -8.11 -3.13
C GLY A 155 3.64 -9.63 -3.24
N CYS A 156 2.89 -10.36 -2.43
CA CYS A 156 2.63 -11.78 -2.63
C CYS A 156 1.31 -11.93 -3.40
N VAL A 157 1.28 -12.73 -4.48
CA VAL A 157 0.06 -12.97 -5.25
C VAL A 157 -0.30 -14.44 -5.15
N LEU A 158 -1.53 -14.73 -4.73
CA LEU A 158 -2.07 -16.07 -4.51
C LEU A 158 -3.44 -16.20 -5.17
N MET A 159 -3.91 -17.42 -5.35
CA MET A 159 -5.30 -17.71 -5.69
C MET A 159 -6.11 -17.87 -4.39
N GLU A 160 -7.41 -17.58 -4.44
CA GLU A 160 -8.28 -17.64 -3.27
C GLU A 160 -8.39 -19.05 -2.68
N SER A 161 -8.30 -20.13 -3.49
CA SER A 161 -8.23 -21.50 -2.93
C SER A 161 -6.99 -21.75 -2.10
N GLN A 162 -5.90 -21.03 -2.39
CA GLN A 162 -4.62 -21.23 -1.72
C GLN A 162 -4.62 -20.55 -0.37
N TRP A 163 -5.21 -19.36 -0.29
CA TRP A 163 -5.21 -18.56 0.91
C TRP A 163 -6.24 -17.42 0.86
N ASP A 164 -6.79 -17.11 2.02
CA ASP A 164 -7.64 -15.97 2.32
C ASP A 164 -7.40 -15.53 3.78
N SER A 165 -7.77 -14.31 4.10
CA SER A 165 -7.48 -13.68 5.39
C SER A 165 -8.31 -14.22 6.55
N THR A 166 -9.43 -14.91 6.29
CA THR A 166 -10.24 -15.52 7.36
C THR A 166 -9.45 -16.61 8.11
N ARG A 167 -8.50 -17.24 7.42
CA ARG A 167 -7.55 -18.21 8.00
C ARG A 167 -6.69 -17.62 9.11
N LEU A 168 -6.38 -16.32 9.04
CA LEU A 168 -5.59 -15.62 10.07
C LEU A 168 -6.38 -15.45 11.36
N GLU A 169 -7.71 -15.35 11.28
CA GLU A 169 -8.60 -15.21 12.44
C GLU A 169 -8.88 -16.55 13.11
N SER A 170 -8.96 -17.62 12.31
CA SER A 170 -9.17 -18.98 12.82
C SER A 170 -7.91 -19.65 13.36
N SER A 171 -6.73 -19.08 13.12
CA SER A 171 -5.46 -19.67 13.51
C SER A 171 -5.14 -19.39 14.97
N HIS A 172 -4.73 -20.42 15.70
CA HIS A 172 -4.37 -20.31 17.12
C HIS A 172 -2.86 -20.39 17.38
N TYR A 173 -2.05 -20.71 16.37
CA TYR A 173 -0.60 -20.89 16.49
C TYR A 173 0.15 -20.12 15.41
N LEU A 174 1.16 -19.32 15.79
CA LEU A 174 1.94 -18.50 14.84
C LEU A 174 2.71 -19.34 13.80
N GLU A 175 2.98 -20.61 14.09
CA GLU A 175 3.61 -21.57 13.17
C GLU A 175 2.66 -22.11 12.09
N ASP A 176 1.37 -21.75 12.14
CA ASP A 176 0.37 -22.17 11.18
C ASP A 176 0.71 -21.67 9.77
N LEU A 177 0.45 -22.54 8.80
CA LEU A 177 0.54 -22.26 7.38
C LEU A 177 -0.30 -21.03 6.98
N ALA A 178 -1.32 -20.69 7.77
CA ALA A 178 -2.12 -19.47 7.63
C ALA A 178 -1.26 -18.18 7.59
N PHE A 179 -0.15 -18.12 8.33
CA PHE A 179 0.69 -16.91 8.41
C PHE A 179 1.77 -16.82 7.33
N LEU A 180 1.97 -17.88 6.55
CA LEU A 180 3.04 -17.96 5.55
C LEU A 180 3.02 -16.82 4.53
N PRO A 181 1.87 -16.39 3.97
CA PRO A 181 1.85 -15.26 3.04
C PRO A 181 2.30 -13.95 3.67
N LEU A 182 1.93 -13.68 4.93
CA LEU A 182 2.38 -12.50 5.66
C LEU A 182 3.88 -12.55 5.96
N ARG A 183 4.39 -13.70 6.41
CA ARG A 183 5.84 -13.93 6.60
C ARG A 183 6.63 -13.76 5.30
N ARG A 184 6.05 -14.18 4.17
CA ARG A 184 6.66 -13.99 2.85
C ARG A 184 6.76 -12.51 2.48
N VAL A 185 5.69 -11.74 2.69
CA VAL A 185 5.72 -10.29 2.47
C VAL A 185 6.74 -9.62 3.40
N ALA A 186 6.79 -10.01 4.68
CA ALA A 186 7.79 -9.50 5.61
C ALA A 186 9.22 -9.84 5.18
N THR A 187 9.47 -11.05 4.67
CA THR A 187 10.76 -11.42 4.09
C THR A 187 11.15 -10.46 2.96
N TYR A 188 10.20 -10.09 2.10
CA TYR A 188 10.44 -9.17 0.99
C TYR A 188 10.73 -7.75 1.49
N CYS A 189 9.97 -7.29 2.48
CA CYS A 189 10.19 -6.01 3.14
C CYS A 189 11.59 -5.92 3.76
N LEU A 190 12.00 -6.94 4.52
CA LEU A 190 13.33 -7.04 5.12
C LEU A 190 14.45 -7.07 4.08
N ALA A 191 14.24 -7.76 2.96
CA ALA A 191 15.18 -7.85 1.86
C ALA A 191 15.33 -6.57 1.02
N THR A 192 14.38 -5.65 1.11
CA THR A 192 14.35 -4.45 0.24
C THR A 192 14.35 -3.14 1.03
N ASP A 193 14.45 -3.23 2.36
CA ASP A 193 14.33 -2.10 3.30
C ASP A 193 13.07 -1.23 3.03
N THR A 194 11.95 -1.88 2.66
CA THR A 194 10.65 -1.21 2.60
C THR A 194 9.76 -1.67 3.74
N ARG A 195 8.95 -0.74 4.25
CA ARG A 195 8.01 -1.00 5.35
C ARG A 195 6.70 -1.63 4.88
N TYR A 196 6.37 -1.54 3.59
CA TYR A 196 5.01 -1.79 3.12
C TYR A 196 4.94 -2.87 2.06
N GLY A 197 3.93 -3.72 2.18
CA GLY A 197 3.63 -4.72 1.18
C GLY A 197 2.18 -5.15 1.21
N PHE A 198 1.86 -6.19 0.45
CA PHE A 198 0.51 -6.73 0.41
C PHE A 198 0.46 -8.19 -0.02
N VAL A 199 -0.62 -8.88 0.35
CA VAL A 199 -1.04 -10.14 -0.27
C VAL A 199 -2.24 -9.83 -1.17
N LEU A 200 -2.22 -10.30 -2.41
CA LEU A 200 -3.30 -10.10 -3.38
C LEU A 200 -3.88 -11.45 -3.80
N THR A 201 -5.20 -11.59 -3.69
CA THR A 201 -5.97 -12.73 -4.19
C THR A 201 -7.15 -12.23 -5.03
N PRO A 202 -7.82 -13.10 -5.81
CA PRO A 202 -9.06 -12.72 -6.49
C PRO A 202 -10.18 -12.24 -5.54
N GLY A 203 -10.13 -12.63 -4.25
CA GLY A 203 -11.14 -12.28 -3.25
C GLY A 203 -10.84 -11.01 -2.47
N GLU A 204 -9.57 -10.60 -2.35
CA GLU A 204 -9.18 -9.47 -1.48
C GLU A 204 -7.75 -8.95 -1.75
N VAL A 205 -7.45 -7.78 -1.16
CA VAL A 205 -6.08 -7.37 -0.85
C VAL A 205 -5.90 -7.32 0.66
N VAL A 206 -4.78 -7.85 1.14
CA VAL A 206 -4.35 -7.72 2.54
C VAL A 206 -3.13 -6.82 2.55
N VAL A 207 -3.29 -5.57 2.97
CA VAL A 207 -2.16 -4.65 3.12
C VAL A 207 -1.36 -4.99 4.36
N VAL A 208 -0.05 -4.77 4.31
CA VAL A 208 0.88 -5.15 5.35
C VAL A 208 1.84 -4.00 5.66
N ARG A 209 2.01 -3.69 6.95
CA ARG A 209 3.10 -2.88 7.47
C ARG A 209 4.05 -3.77 8.26
N VAL A 210 5.35 -3.62 8.00
CA VAL A 210 6.42 -4.43 8.60
C VAL A 210 7.34 -3.52 9.39
N SER A 211 7.70 -3.93 10.60
CA SER A 211 8.79 -3.33 11.38
C SER A 211 9.82 -4.42 11.69
N GLY A 212 11.09 -4.08 11.64
CA GLY A 212 12.20 -5.02 11.77
C GLY A 212 13.52 -4.38 11.38
N THR A 213 14.55 -5.21 11.26
CA THR A 213 15.90 -4.80 10.85
C THR A 213 16.14 -5.28 9.42
N ALA A 214 16.43 -4.35 8.51
CA ALA A 214 16.69 -4.69 7.12
C ALA A 214 17.83 -5.72 7.01
N TYR A 215 17.66 -6.70 6.11
CA TYR A 215 18.61 -7.77 5.82
C TYR A 215 18.96 -8.72 7.00
N ASP A 216 18.23 -8.65 8.12
CA ASP A 216 18.43 -9.53 9.28
C ASP A 216 17.14 -10.30 9.62
N TYR A 217 17.05 -11.53 9.13
CA TYR A 217 15.91 -12.42 9.37
C TYR A 217 15.90 -13.05 10.76
N GLY A 218 17.01 -12.98 11.50
CA GLY A 218 17.13 -13.53 12.86
C GLY A 218 16.64 -12.57 13.94
N GLN A 219 16.36 -11.31 13.59
CA GLN A 219 15.82 -10.33 14.53
C GLN A 219 14.29 -10.36 14.54
N PRO A 220 13.67 -10.10 15.71
CA PRO A 220 12.22 -9.99 15.80
C PRO A 220 11.68 -8.96 14.82
N CYS A 221 10.61 -9.35 14.11
CA CYS A 221 9.85 -8.44 13.28
C CYS A 221 8.41 -8.34 13.77
N ARG A 222 7.74 -7.24 13.42
CA ARG A 222 6.30 -7.05 13.64
C ARG A 222 5.61 -6.88 12.30
N ILE A 223 4.54 -7.63 12.10
CA ILE A 223 3.74 -7.68 10.87
C ILE A 223 2.32 -7.28 11.23
N GLU A 224 1.91 -6.11 10.75
CA GLU A 224 0.56 -5.58 10.95
C GLU A 224 -0.20 -5.68 9.63
N TRP A 225 -1.43 -6.19 9.67
CA TRP A 225 -2.18 -6.45 8.45
C TRP A 225 -3.64 -5.99 8.50
N GLN A 226 -4.18 -5.59 7.35
CA GLN A 226 -5.60 -5.29 7.19
C GLN A 226 -6.11 -5.81 5.84
N ALA A 227 -7.20 -6.57 5.88
CA ALA A 227 -7.88 -7.12 4.71
C ALA A 227 -8.92 -6.16 4.14
N VAL A 228 -9.02 -6.11 2.81
CA VAL A 228 -9.98 -5.32 2.06
C VAL A 228 -10.56 -6.19 0.92
N PRO A 229 -11.87 -6.48 0.94
CA PRO A 229 -12.50 -7.33 -0.06
C PRO A 229 -12.38 -6.78 -1.48
N TRP A 230 -12.24 -7.67 -2.46
CA TRP A 230 -12.16 -7.30 -3.89
C TRP A 230 -13.42 -6.59 -4.38
N GLY A 231 -14.58 -6.96 -3.84
CA GLY A 231 -15.86 -6.34 -4.18
C GLY A 231 -16.12 -4.98 -3.52
N ALA A 232 -15.25 -4.51 -2.63
CA ALA A 232 -15.44 -3.24 -1.95
C ALA A 232 -15.38 -2.05 -2.94
N SER A 233 -16.39 -1.18 -2.89
CA SER A 233 -16.50 0.00 -3.74
C SER A 233 -17.33 1.09 -3.05
N GLY A 234 -17.15 2.34 -3.49
CA GLY A 234 -17.89 3.50 -2.98
C GLY A 234 -17.04 4.47 -2.13
N PRO A 235 -17.51 5.71 -1.96
CA PRO A 235 -16.70 6.84 -1.48
C PRO A 235 -16.26 6.72 -0.02
N ASP A 236 -17.02 6.04 0.84
CA ASP A 236 -16.74 5.92 2.28
C ASP A 236 -16.17 4.55 2.65
N THR A 237 -15.70 3.78 1.66
CA THR A 237 -15.23 2.41 1.84
C THR A 237 -13.77 2.30 1.42
N LEU A 238 -12.96 1.58 2.22
CA LEU A 238 -11.64 1.16 1.75
C LEU A 238 -11.81 0.13 0.64
N THR A 239 -11.35 0.48 -0.56
CA THR A 239 -11.33 -0.39 -1.73
C THR A 239 -9.92 -0.89 -2.01
N VAL A 240 -9.76 -1.94 -2.82
CA VAL A 240 -8.44 -2.47 -3.20
C VAL A 240 -7.53 -1.37 -3.76
N SER A 241 -8.04 -0.58 -4.71
CA SER A 241 -7.26 0.47 -5.35
C SER A 241 -6.90 1.58 -4.37
N LEU A 242 -7.85 2.00 -3.51
CA LEU A 242 -7.60 3.02 -2.51
C LEU A 242 -6.58 2.55 -1.45
N SER A 243 -6.66 1.30 -1.00
CA SER A 243 -5.70 0.72 -0.05
C SER A 243 -4.29 0.63 -0.63
N LEU A 244 -4.15 0.15 -1.87
CA LEU A 244 -2.86 0.10 -2.57
C LEU A 244 -2.28 1.50 -2.78
N TRP A 245 -3.13 2.48 -3.11
CA TRP A 245 -2.70 3.87 -3.23
C TRP A 245 -2.19 4.43 -1.89
N PHE A 246 -2.88 4.18 -0.77
CA PHE A 246 -2.42 4.66 0.54
C PHE A 246 -1.06 4.11 0.94
N VAL A 247 -0.83 2.79 0.79
CA VAL A 247 0.49 2.20 1.09
C VAL A 247 1.55 2.69 0.11
N ALA A 248 1.20 2.93 -1.16
CA ALA A 248 2.12 3.56 -2.12
C ALA A 248 2.54 4.96 -1.66
N MET A 249 1.58 5.82 -1.30
CA MET A 249 1.86 7.17 -0.83
C MET A 249 2.71 7.20 0.45
N MET A 250 2.42 6.30 1.41
CA MET A 250 3.24 6.15 2.60
C MET A 250 4.66 5.68 2.28
N SER A 251 4.80 4.71 1.37
CA SER A 251 6.10 4.19 0.97
C SER A 251 6.96 5.23 0.24
N LEU A 252 6.35 6.15 -0.50
CA LEU A 252 7.04 7.20 -1.24
C LEU A 252 7.59 8.33 -0.35
N ASN A 253 7.07 8.48 0.88
CA ASN A 253 7.64 9.43 1.82
C ASN A 253 8.96 8.86 2.38
N PRO A 254 10.12 9.53 2.19
CA PRO A 254 11.42 9.00 2.61
C PRO A 254 11.52 8.69 4.10
N THR A 255 10.75 9.38 4.96
CA THR A 255 10.72 9.15 6.42
C THR A 255 9.87 7.95 6.83
N HIS A 256 9.01 7.46 5.92
CA HIS A 256 8.12 6.32 6.15
C HIS A 256 8.45 5.10 5.29
N HIS A 257 9.24 5.27 4.24
CA HIS A 257 9.68 4.23 3.34
C HIS A 257 10.39 3.08 4.08
N ARG A 258 11.45 3.42 4.82
CA ARG A 258 12.37 2.45 5.42
C ARG A 258 11.77 1.70 6.59
N LEU A 259 12.33 0.53 6.86
CA LEU A 259 11.99 -0.23 8.05
C LEU A 259 12.33 0.55 9.32
N LEU A 260 11.54 0.29 10.36
CA LEU A 260 11.79 0.78 11.71
C LEU A 260 11.84 -0.41 12.65
N PRO A 261 12.54 -0.29 13.80
CA PRO A 261 12.47 -1.28 14.85
C PRO A 261 11.01 -1.57 15.27
N PRO A 262 10.69 -2.81 15.68
CA PRO A 262 9.36 -3.13 16.21
C PRO A 262 8.93 -2.16 17.31
N GLY A 263 7.73 -1.60 17.17
CA GLY A 263 7.16 -0.63 18.13
C GLY A 263 7.58 0.83 17.91
N ALA A 264 8.51 1.11 16.99
CA ALA A 264 8.91 2.50 16.68
C ALA A 264 8.04 3.17 15.60
N ALA A 265 7.18 2.42 14.92
CA ALA A 265 6.29 2.98 13.90
C ALA A 265 5.21 3.88 14.56
N PRO A 266 5.11 5.17 14.17
CA PRO A 266 4.11 6.07 14.73
C PRO A 266 2.67 5.67 14.35
N PRO A 267 1.67 6.10 15.13
CA PRO A 267 0.26 5.97 14.77
C PRO A 267 -0.04 6.62 13.41
N LEU A 268 -0.89 6.01 12.58
CA LEU A 268 -1.20 6.54 11.24
C LEU A 268 -1.89 7.91 11.25
N ASN A 269 -2.59 8.26 12.31
CA ASN A 269 -3.32 9.52 12.46
C ASN A 269 -2.52 10.58 13.24
N LEU A 270 -1.19 10.44 13.36
CA LEU A 270 -0.34 11.36 14.13
C LEU A 270 -0.18 12.72 13.44
N TRP A 271 -0.38 13.79 14.21
CA TRP A 271 -0.07 15.16 13.81
C TRP A 271 1.12 15.70 14.58
N LEU A 272 1.95 16.49 13.90
CA LEU A 272 3.09 17.18 14.49
C LEU A 272 2.73 18.66 14.66
N ARG A 273 2.84 19.16 15.88
CA ARG A 273 2.66 20.58 16.20
C ARG A 273 3.93 21.35 15.86
N TYR A 274 3.79 22.52 15.25
CA TYR A 274 4.88 23.46 14.98
C TYR A 274 4.39 24.90 15.12
N GLN A 275 5.33 25.86 15.23
CA GLN A 275 5.01 27.28 15.15
C GLN A 275 5.13 27.73 13.69
N ASP A 276 4.09 28.34 13.16
CA ASP A 276 4.14 28.96 11.84
C ASP A 276 5.00 30.26 11.87
N PRO A 277 5.29 30.87 10.72
CA PRO A 277 6.07 32.12 10.67
C PRO A 277 5.45 33.31 11.44
N ALA A 278 4.16 33.25 11.77
CA ALA A 278 3.46 34.26 12.57
C ALA A 278 3.48 33.94 14.07
N GLY A 279 4.10 32.84 14.49
CA GLY A 279 4.15 32.38 15.88
C GLY A 279 2.88 31.67 16.34
N VAL A 280 1.96 31.35 15.41
CA VAL A 280 0.72 30.64 15.71
C VAL A 280 0.96 29.14 15.67
N ALA A 281 0.37 28.40 16.63
CA ALA A 281 0.43 26.96 16.63
C ALA A 281 -0.31 26.39 15.40
N ALA A 282 0.41 25.60 14.61
CA ALA A 282 -0.12 24.89 13.45
C ALA A 282 0.25 23.42 13.52
N TYR A 283 -0.44 22.59 12.73
CA TYR A 283 -0.27 21.15 12.73
C TYR A 283 0.07 20.66 11.32
N LYS A 284 0.94 19.65 11.24
CA LYS A 284 1.24 18.94 9.98
C LYS A 284 1.11 17.43 10.20
N HIS A 285 0.43 16.75 9.29
CA HIS A 285 0.28 15.30 9.36
C HIS A 285 1.61 14.60 9.05
N HIS A 286 2.03 13.63 9.86
CA HIS A 286 3.38 13.04 9.73
C HIS A 286 3.61 12.25 8.43
N LEU A 287 2.58 11.62 7.85
CA LEU A 287 2.68 10.87 6.59
C LEU A 287 2.73 11.76 5.34
N SER A 288 1.96 12.85 5.32
CA SER A 288 1.65 13.58 4.09
C SER A 288 2.07 15.05 4.13
N LEU A 289 2.53 15.52 5.29
CA LEU A 289 2.79 16.93 5.60
C LEU A 289 1.59 17.85 5.32
N ARG A 290 0.37 17.30 5.26
CA ARG A 290 -0.86 18.08 5.17
C ARG A 290 -0.94 19.01 6.37
N GLN A 291 -1.13 20.29 6.12
CA GLN A 291 -1.25 21.30 7.18
C GLN A 291 -2.71 21.49 7.61
N ALA A 292 -2.90 21.77 8.90
CA ALA A 292 -4.18 22.17 9.46
C ALA A 292 -3.95 23.18 10.60
N PHE A 293 -4.85 24.15 10.74
CA PHE A 293 -4.86 25.10 11.86
C PHE A 293 -5.60 24.56 13.08
N CYS A 294 -6.49 23.59 12.88
CA CYS A 294 -7.20 22.89 13.94
C CYS A 294 -6.90 21.40 13.83
N LEU A 295 -6.68 20.77 14.98
CA LEU A 295 -6.44 19.34 15.06
C LEU A 295 -7.75 18.56 14.78
N PRO A 296 -7.72 17.49 13.98
CA PRO A 296 -8.87 16.61 13.84
C PRO A 296 -9.25 15.95 15.18
N ALA A 297 -10.54 15.69 15.38
CA ALA A 297 -11.03 15.05 16.59
C ALA A 297 -10.34 13.68 16.83
N GLY A 298 -9.87 13.44 18.05
CA GLY A 298 -9.22 12.19 18.44
C GLY A 298 -7.82 11.95 17.87
N ALA A 299 -7.23 12.92 17.17
CA ALA A 299 -5.90 12.76 16.60
C ALA A 299 -4.80 12.93 17.69
N PRO A 300 -3.84 12.00 17.78
CA PRO A 300 -2.68 12.18 18.64
C PRO A 300 -1.78 13.30 18.11
N VAL A 301 -1.09 13.99 19.03
CA VAL A 301 -0.17 15.10 18.72
C VAL A 301 1.17 14.90 19.40
N ASP A 302 2.24 15.08 18.64
CA ASP A 302 3.60 15.26 19.14
C ASP A 302 4.16 16.63 18.72
N ASP A 303 5.20 17.09 19.40
CA ASP A 303 5.95 18.28 18.98
C ASP A 303 6.90 17.94 17.83
N ALA A 304 6.89 18.78 16.79
CA ALA A 304 7.86 18.63 15.71
C ALA A 304 9.28 18.84 16.27
N THR A 305 10.20 17.94 15.94
CA THR A 305 11.63 18.17 16.22
C THR A 305 12.09 19.45 15.52
N PRO A 306 12.90 20.29 16.18
CA PRO A 306 13.48 21.46 15.54
C PRO A 306 14.33 20.98 14.35
N THR A 307 13.97 21.45 13.16
CA THR A 307 14.70 21.23 11.90
C THR A 307 16.01 21.97 11.89
#